data_AF-A0A1G2M2T7-F1
#
_entry.id   AF-A0A1G2M2T7-F1
#
_cell.length_a   1.000
_cell.length_b   1.000
_cell.length_c   1.000
_cell.angle_alpha   90.00
_cell.angle_beta   90.00
_cell.angle_gamma   90.00
#
_symmetry.space_group_name_H-M   'P 1'
#
loop_
_entity.id
_entity.type
_entity.pdbx_description
1 polymer ?
#
loop_
_entity_poly.entity_id
_entity_poly.type
_entity_poly.pdbx_seq_one_letter_code
_entity_poly.pdbx_strand_id
1 'polypeptide(L)'
;MATRKVSVERYVEQVRDGSHYKGYVKIADTKLNYELVFGVPIARLDSMEPAKDENEIRRLFHLTVKRNSANIELTKEEYGFFFSMTVELAVEFYNDPQTRDINEGFVGMAIRGEGPMAGFIKASISKTSSGSYNFPPELCEMLSAPKFGCALA
;
A
#
# COMPACT_ATOMS: atom_id res chain seq x y z
N MET A 1 -12.33 27.36 -3.62
CA MET A 1 -13.18 26.17 -3.85
C MET A 1 -13.18 25.32 -2.57
N ALA A 2 -14.28 24.67 -2.24
CA ALA A 2 -14.41 23.89 -1.00
C ALA A 2 -13.83 22.48 -1.14
N THR A 3 -13.38 21.88 -0.04
CA THR A 3 -12.95 20.49 0.00
C THR A 3 -14.12 19.53 -0.27
N ARG A 4 -13.85 18.39 -0.91
CA ARG A 4 -14.83 17.34 -1.21
C ARG A 4 -14.62 16.15 -0.28
N LYS A 5 -15.67 15.67 0.37
CA LYS A 5 -15.62 14.44 1.17
C LYS A 5 -15.65 13.22 0.25
N VAL A 6 -14.60 12.40 0.28
CA VAL A 6 -14.42 11.24 -0.59
C VAL A 6 -14.25 9.98 0.26
N SER A 7 -14.98 8.92 -0.09
CA SER A 7 -14.80 7.61 0.53
C SER A 7 -13.54 6.95 -0.03
N VAL A 8 -12.71 6.43 0.87
CA VAL A 8 -11.51 5.69 0.50
C VAL A 8 -11.49 4.37 1.24
N GLU A 9 -11.28 3.29 0.49
CA GLU A 9 -11.00 1.96 1.00
C GLU A 9 -9.57 1.57 0.60
N ARG A 10 -8.82 1.03 1.55
CA ARG A 10 -7.45 0.58 1.38
C ARG A 10 -7.37 -0.89 1.74
N TYR A 11 -6.71 -1.67 0.90
CA TYR A 11 -6.43 -3.07 1.14
C TYR A 11 -4.93 -3.30 1.06
N VAL A 12 -4.41 -4.13 1.95
CA VAL A 12 -3.02 -4.59 1.95
C VAL A 12 -2.99 -6.10 2.11
N GLU A 13 -2.13 -6.76 1.35
CA GLU A 13 -1.85 -8.18 1.43
C GLU A 13 -0.34 -8.38 1.50
N GLN A 14 0.08 -9.23 2.44
CA GLN A 14 1.47 -9.61 2.58
C GLN A 14 1.91 -10.49 1.41
N VAL A 15 2.97 -10.07 0.72
CA VAL A 15 3.72 -10.95 -0.20
C VAL A 15 4.95 -11.52 0.52
N ARG A 16 5.66 -10.68 1.27
CA ARG A 16 6.78 -11.05 2.14
C ARG A 16 6.74 -10.18 3.40
N ASP A 17 6.75 -10.83 4.56
CA ASP A 17 6.72 -10.14 5.86
C ASP A 17 7.82 -9.06 5.95
N GLY A 18 7.42 -7.90 6.45
CA GLY A 18 8.24 -6.71 6.64
C GLY A 18 8.83 -6.07 5.38
N SER A 19 8.59 -6.56 4.16
CA SER A 19 9.38 -6.08 3.00
C SER A 19 8.64 -5.99 1.67
N HIS A 20 7.56 -6.74 1.45
CA HIS A 20 6.84 -6.69 0.18
C HIS A 20 5.34 -6.88 0.40
N TYR A 21 4.57 -5.91 -0.08
CA TYR A 21 3.12 -5.87 0.02
C TYR A 21 2.51 -5.53 -1.34
N LYS A 22 1.30 -6.03 -1.56
CA LYS A 22 0.45 -5.62 -2.69
C LYS A 22 -0.92 -5.26 -2.16
N GLY A 23 -1.69 -4.50 -2.93
CA GLY A 23 -3.05 -4.23 -2.53
C GLY A 23 -3.77 -3.29 -3.47
N TYR A 24 -4.72 -2.54 -2.92
CA TYR A 24 -5.39 -1.49 -3.66
C TYR A 24 -5.77 -0.30 -2.78
N VAL A 25 -5.90 0.85 -3.43
CA VAL A 25 -6.62 2.01 -2.91
C VAL A 25 -7.83 2.22 -3.81
N LYS A 26 -9.02 2.13 -3.24
CA LYS A 26 -10.28 2.44 -3.90
C LYS A 26 -10.73 3.83 -3.46
N ILE A 27 -10.76 4.77 -4.39
CA ILE A 27 -11.17 6.16 -4.17
C ILE A 27 -12.50 6.36 -4.87
N ALA A 28 -13.55 6.64 -4.09
CA ALA A 28 -14.93 6.52 -4.54
C ALA A 28 -15.16 5.15 -5.20
N ASP A 29 -15.54 5.11 -6.48
CA ASP A 29 -15.77 3.86 -7.22
C ASP A 29 -14.56 3.37 -8.02
N THR A 30 -13.43 4.10 -7.96
CA THR A 30 -12.24 3.78 -8.76
C THR A 30 -11.22 3.01 -7.95
N LYS A 31 -10.89 1.80 -8.42
CA LYS A 31 -9.88 0.93 -7.79
C LYS A 31 -8.53 1.07 -8.49
N LEU A 32 -7.50 1.40 -7.71
CA LEU A 32 -6.11 1.49 -8.15
C LEU A 32 -5.31 0.43 -7.39
N ASN A 33 -4.75 -0.53 -8.10
CA ASN A 33 -3.91 -1.56 -7.47
C ASN A 33 -2.53 -0.98 -7.19
N TYR A 34 -1.83 -1.50 -6.19
CA TYR A 34 -0.45 -1.12 -5.92
C TYR A 34 0.41 -2.31 -5.53
N GLU A 35 1.72 -2.10 -5.68
CA GLU A 35 2.79 -2.97 -5.20
C GLU A 35 3.80 -2.08 -4.47
N LEU A 36 4.11 -2.43 -3.23
CA LEU A 36 4.97 -1.67 -2.33
C LEU A 36 6.10 -2.58 -1.84
N VAL A 37 7.34 -2.23 -2.21
CA VAL A 37 8.55 -2.96 -1.81
C VAL A 37 9.42 -2.05 -0.97
N PHE A 38 9.71 -2.48 0.24
CA PHE A 38 10.66 -1.81 1.12
C PHE A 38 12.07 -2.30 0.82
N GLY A 39 12.96 -1.39 0.44
CA GLY A 39 14.39 -1.66 0.23
C GLY A 39 15.11 -2.06 1.52
N VAL A 40 14.56 -1.69 2.67
CA VAL A 40 14.98 -2.17 3.99
C VAL A 40 13.75 -2.65 4.76
N PRO A 41 13.78 -3.83 5.41
CA PRO A 41 12.61 -4.34 6.13
C PRO A 41 12.07 -3.37 7.19
N ILE A 42 10.74 -3.35 7.39
CA ILE A 42 10.05 -2.45 8.33
C ILE A 42 10.67 -2.50 9.73
N ALA A 43 11.05 -3.70 10.21
CA ALA A 43 11.72 -3.91 11.50
C ALA A 43 13.00 -3.09 11.71
N ARG A 44 13.63 -2.61 10.63
CA ARG A 44 14.89 -1.86 10.68
C ARG A 44 14.71 -0.38 10.39
N LEU A 45 13.51 0.09 10.04
CA LEU A 45 13.27 1.49 9.68
C LEU A 45 13.62 2.44 10.84
N ASP A 46 13.28 2.07 12.08
CA ASP A 46 13.59 2.88 13.27
C ASP A 46 15.09 2.99 13.58
N SER A 47 15.90 2.08 13.03
CA SER A 47 17.36 2.08 13.18
C SER A 47 18.08 2.82 12.05
N MET A 48 17.34 3.34 11.06
CA MET A 48 17.92 4.07 9.93
C MET A 48 17.93 5.57 10.21
N GLU A 49 18.93 6.25 9.64
CA GLU A 49 18.86 7.71 9.51
C GLU A 49 17.65 8.08 8.63
N PRO A 50 16.92 9.15 8.96
CA PRO A 50 15.88 9.68 8.09
C PRO A 50 16.45 9.96 6.70
N ALA A 51 15.68 9.60 5.66
CA ALA A 51 16.05 9.87 4.29
C ALA A 51 16.30 11.38 4.09
N LYS A 52 17.40 11.71 3.41
CA LYS A 52 17.90 13.08 3.22
C LYS A 52 17.11 13.84 2.16
N ASP A 53 16.59 13.11 1.18
CA ASP A 53 15.79 13.64 0.09
C ASP A 53 14.77 12.60 -0.43
N GLU A 54 13.91 13.06 -1.34
CA GLU A 54 12.87 12.20 -1.93
C GLU A 54 13.42 11.11 -2.85
N ASN A 55 14.57 11.32 -3.49
CA ASN A 55 15.17 10.27 -4.32
C ASN A 55 15.64 9.11 -3.44
N GLU A 56 16.15 9.39 -2.25
CA GLU A 56 16.46 8.39 -1.25
C GLU A 56 15.19 7.68 -0.76
N ILE A 57 14.09 8.39 -0.52
CA ILE A 57 12.78 7.77 -0.22
C ILE A 57 12.36 6.81 -1.35
N ARG A 58 12.40 7.23 -2.61
CA ARG A 58 12.03 6.38 -3.75
C ARG A 58 12.93 5.16 -3.95
N ARG A 59 14.19 5.24 -3.49
CA ARG A 59 15.13 4.09 -3.48
C ARG A 59 14.84 3.13 -2.33
N LEU A 60 14.45 3.67 -1.17
CA LEU A 60 14.11 2.88 0.01
C LEU A 60 12.72 2.29 -0.07
N PHE A 61 11.82 2.88 -0.83
CA PHE A 61 10.46 2.45 -0.97
C PHE A 61 10.06 2.50 -2.45
N HIS A 62 9.89 1.34 -3.05
CA HIS A 62 9.45 1.23 -4.42
C HIS A 62 7.93 1.04 -4.42
N LEU A 63 7.20 2.08 -4.85
CA LEU A 63 5.76 2.04 -5.01
C LEU A 63 5.41 2.05 -6.50
N THR A 64 4.66 1.04 -6.92
CA THR A 64 4.04 0.99 -8.26
C THR A 64 2.53 1.04 -8.12
N VAL A 65 1.88 1.96 -8.82
CA VAL A 65 0.41 2.04 -8.90
C VAL A 65 -0.03 1.59 -10.29
N LYS A 66 -1.11 0.81 -10.34
CA LYS A 66 -1.63 0.18 -11.56
C LYS A 66 -3.13 0.42 -11.70
N ARG A 67 -3.58 0.72 -12.91
CA ARG A 67 -5.00 0.75 -13.30
C ARG A 67 -5.18 -0.09 -14.56
N ASN A 68 -6.20 -0.94 -14.58
CA ASN A 68 -6.45 -1.85 -15.71
C ASN A 68 -5.20 -2.63 -16.14
N SER A 69 -4.43 -3.11 -15.15
CA SER A 69 -3.16 -3.84 -15.33
C SER A 69 -1.99 -3.05 -15.95
N ALA A 70 -2.16 -1.76 -16.24
CA ALA A 70 -1.09 -0.89 -16.71
C ALA A 70 -0.47 -0.11 -15.54
N ASN A 71 0.86 -0.01 -15.52
CA ASN A 71 1.59 0.83 -14.58
C ASN A 71 1.31 2.31 -14.88
N ILE A 72 1.09 3.09 -13.82
CA ILE A 72 0.94 4.54 -13.90
C ILE A 72 2.28 5.18 -13.53
N GLU A 73 2.78 6.05 -14.41
CA GLU A 73 3.91 6.91 -14.07
C GLU A 73 3.44 8.03 -13.11
N LEU A 74 4.05 8.06 -11.93
CA LEU A 74 3.72 8.99 -10.86
C LEU A 74 4.70 10.17 -10.83
N THR A 75 4.16 11.38 -10.80
CA THR A 75 4.94 12.58 -10.47
C THR A 75 5.40 12.54 -9.01
N LYS A 76 6.12 13.58 -8.58
CA LYS A 76 6.51 13.80 -7.18
C LYS A 76 5.32 13.82 -6.24
N GLU A 77 4.35 14.66 -6.56
CA GLU A 77 3.17 14.92 -5.74
C GLU A 77 2.27 13.68 -5.69
N GLU A 78 2.07 13.04 -6.84
CA GLU A 78 1.27 11.81 -6.95
C GLU A 78 1.89 10.66 -6.16
N TYR A 79 3.22 10.48 -6.29
CA TYR A 79 3.94 9.49 -5.50
C TYR A 79 3.75 9.74 -4.01
N GLY A 80 3.95 10.99 -3.54
CA GLY A 80 3.78 11.35 -2.13
C GLY A 80 2.38 11.04 -1.60
N PHE A 81 1.35 11.30 -2.39
CA PHE A 81 -0.04 10.98 -2.06
C PHE A 81 -0.28 9.46 -1.92
N PHE A 82 0.10 8.66 -2.92
CA PHE A 82 -0.13 7.21 -2.83
C PHE A 82 0.78 6.54 -1.80
N PHE A 83 1.99 7.07 -1.61
CA PHE A 83 2.94 6.61 -0.62
C PHE A 83 2.37 6.76 0.80
N SER A 84 1.88 7.94 1.17
CA SER A 84 1.30 8.16 2.51
C SER A 84 0.11 7.24 2.77
N MET A 85 -0.76 7.06 1.77
CA MET A 85 -1.95 6.22 1.88
C MET A 85 -1.64 4.73 2.05
N THR A 86 -0.56 4.25 1.42
CA THR A 86 -0.22 2.82 1.37
C THR A 86 0.77 2.40 2.46
N VAL A 87 1.79 3.22 2.73
CA VAL A 87 2.83 2.91 3.73
C VAL A 87 2.28 2.92 5.14
N GLU A 88 1.43 3.89 5.50
CA GLU A 88 0.77 3.93 6.81
C GLU A 88 0.04 2.60 7.07
N LEU A 89 -0.80 2.17 6.13
CA LEU A 89 -1.52 0.90 6.25
C LEU A 89 -0.57 -0.30 6.30
N ALA A 90 0.50 -0.33 5.51
CA ALA A 90 1.46 -1.43 5.52
C ALA A 90 2.22 -1.55 6.84
N VAL A 91 2.60 -0.42 7.44
CA VAL A 91 3.28 -0.36 8.75
C VAL A 91 2.31 -0.72 9.88
N GLU A 92 1.09 -0.20 9.86
CA GLU A 92 0.03 -0.59 10.81
C GLU A 92 -0.27 -2.09 10.72
N PHE A 93 -0.39 -2.63 9.50
CA PHE A 93 -0.62 -4.05 9.26
C PHE A 93 0.55 -4.92 9.73
N TYR A 94 1.79 -4.49 9.49
CA TYR A 94 2.97 -5.20 9.98
C TYR A 94 3.02 -5.28 11.51
N ASN A 95 2.67 -4.18 12.19
CA ASN A 95 2.70 -4.09 13.66
C ASN A 95 1.42 -4.62 14.35
N ASP A 96 0.43 -5.05 13.58
CA ASP A 96 -0.83 -5.58 14.11
C ASP A 96 -0.59 -6.92 14.83
N PRO A 97 -0.93 -7.06 16.13
CA PRO A 97 -0.63 -8.27 16.90
C PRO A 97 -1.22 -9.55 16.28
N GLN A 98 -2.44 -9.48 15.74
CA GLN A 98 -3.06 -10.63 15.08
C GLN A 98 -2.27 -11.02 13.83
N THR A 99 -1.79 -10.04 13.07
CA THR A 99 -0.94 -10.30 11.89
C THR A 99 0.39 -10.94 12.28
N ARG A 100 1.01 -10.50 13.38
CA ARG A 100 2.24 -11.12 13.92
C ARG A 100 2.00 -12.56 14.35
N ASP A 101 0.94 -12.82 15.11
CA ASP A 101 0.56 -14.17 15.56
C ASP A 101 0.33 -15.12 14.38
N ILE A 102 -0.34 -14.67 13.33
CA ILE A 102 -0.58 -15.47 12.11
C ILE A 102 0.75 -15.77 11.38
N ASN A 103 1.66 -14.80 11.35
CA ASN A 103 2.99 -14.94 10.72
C ASN A 103 3.92 -15.93 11.45
N GLU A 104 3.78 -16.05 12.77
CA GLU A 104 4.51 -17.02 13.59
C GLU A 104 3.85 -18.41 13.57
N GLY A 105 2.55 -18.47 13.28
CA GLY A 105 1.77 -19.69 13.18
C GLY A 105 1.91 -20.48 11.87
N PHE A 106 1.05 -21.49 11.75
CA PHE A 106 1.00 -22.41 10.60
C PHE A 106 0.77 -21.71 9.26
N VAL A 107 -0.04 -20.65 9.25
CA VAL A 107 -0.33 -19.85 8.05
C VAL A 107 0.93 -19.13 7.56
N GLY A 108 1.70 -18.53 8.47
CA GLY A 108 2.98 -17.90 8.14
C GLY A 108 4.00 -18.89 7.57
N MET A 109 4.09 -20.09 8.13
CA MET A 109 4.92 -21.17 7.57
C MET A 109 4.48 -21.53 6.15
N ALA A 110 3.18 -21.73 5.92
CA ALA A 110 2.64 -22.05 4.59
C ALA A 110 2.95 -20.95 3.56
N ILE A 111 2.86 -19.67 3.93
CA ILE A 111 3.20 -18.53 3.06
C ILE A 111 4.68 -18.52 2.70
N ARG A 112 5.57 -18.90 3.63
CA ARG A 112 7.01 -19.03 3.38
C ARG A 112 7.37 -20.28 2.58
N GLY A 113 6.40 -21.15 2.28
CA GLY A 113 6.67 -22.43 1.64
C GLY A 113 7.26 -23.48 2.59
N GLU A 114 7.12 -23.27 3.90
CA GLU A 114 7.67 -24.12 4.95
C GLU A 114 6.61 -25.10 5.48
N GLY A 115 7.03 -26.33 5.73
CA GLY A 115 6.19 -27.37 6.35
C GLY A 115 5.41 -28.26 5.37
N PRO A 116 4.73 -29.29 5.90
CA PRO A 116 4.18 -30.40 5.10
C PRO A 116 3.04 -30.00 4.17
N MET A 117 2.39 -28.86 4.39
CA MET A 117 1.22 -28.39 3.63
C MET A 117 1.49 -27.18 2.73
N ALA A 118 2.75 -26.73 2.64
CA ALA A 118 3.16 -25.55 1.88
C ALA A 118 2.75 -25.57 0.39
N GLY A 119 2.63 -26.76 -0.22
CA GLY A 119 2.18 -26.91 -1.60
C GLY A 119 0.65 -27.07 -1.78
N PHE A 120 -0.09 -27.26 -0.70
CA PHE A 120 -1.51 -27.62 -0.74
C PHE A 120 -2.46 -26.47 -0.38
N ILE A 121 -1.94 -25.42 0.27
CA ILE A 121 -2.75 -24.29 0.75
C ILE A 121 -2.20 -22.99 0.18
N LYS A 122 -3.04 -22.28 -0.59
CA LYS A 122 -2.77 -20.88 -0.94
C LYS A 122 -3.23 -19.99 0.22
N ALA A 123 -2.32 -19.74 1.15
CA ALA A 123 -2.55 -18.85 2.27
C ALA A 123 -2.16 -17.41 1.91
N SER A 124 -2.90 -16.44 2.46
CA SER A 124 -2.59 -15.01 2.38
C SER A 124 -3.03 -14.32 3.66
N ILE A 125 -2.23 -13.35 4.12
CA ILE A 125 -2.59 -12.48 5.25
C ILE A 125 -2.85 -11.09 4.68
N SER A 126 -3.99 -10.49 5.04
CA SER A 126 -4.43 -9.23 4.47
C SER A 126 -5.28 -8.43 5.44
N LYS A 127 -5.35 -7.12 5.24
CA LYS A 127 -6.19 -6.19 6.01
C LYS A 127 -6.85 -5.17 5.08
N THR A 128 -8.10 -4.85 5.38
CA THR A 128 -8.87 -3.78 4.72
C THR A 128 -9.17 -2.68 5.74
N SER A 129 -9.02 -1.43 5.33
CA SER A 129 -9.35 -0.24 6.13
C SER A 129 -10.11 0.75 5.26
N SER A 130 -11.23 1.28 5.76
CA SER A 130 -12.08 2.22 5.02
C SER A 130 -12.34 3.48 5.84
N GLY A 131 -12.40 4.62 5.15
CA GLY A 131 -12.58 5.92 5.77
C GLY A 131 -13.18 6.96 4.81
N SER A 132 -13.42 8.15 5.33
CA SER A 132 -13.81 9.32 4.53
C SER A 132 -12.80 10.44 4.74
N TYR A 133 -12.29 10.99 3.65
CA TYR A 133 -11.25 12.02 3.66
C TYR A 133 -11.77 13.29 2.97
N ASN A 134 -11.32 14.47 3.43
CA ASN A 134 -11.63 15.73 2.78
C ASN A 134 -10.52 16.05 1.79
N PHE A 135 -10.80 15.91 0.50
CA PHE A 135 -9.85 16.18 -0.56
C PHE A 135 -9.94 17.64 -1.01
N PRO A 136 -8.82 18.37 -1.08
CA PRO A 136 -8.80 19.70 -1.67
C PRO A 136 -9.04 19.62 -3.19
N PRO A 137 -9.48 20.72 -3.82
CA PRO A 137 -9.77 20.77 -5.26
C PRO A 137 -8.62 20.27 -6.13
N GLU A 138 -7.38 20.66 -5.81
CA GLU A 138 -6.18 20.30 -6.57
C GLU A 138 -5.95 18.78 -6.56
N LEU A 139 -6.25 18.12 -5.43
CA LEU A 139 -6.18 16.67 -5.32
C LEU A 139 -7.30 15.98 -6.09
N CYS A 140 -8.51 16.56 -6.10
CA CYS A 140 -9.63 16.05 -6.89
C CYS A 140 -9.31 16.14 -8.40
N GLU A 141 -8.73 17.26 -8.85
CA GLU A 141 -8.28 17.45 -10.24
C GLU A 141 -7.19 16.43 -10.60
N MET A 142 -6.17 16.29 -9.76
CA MET A 142 -5.10 15.29 -9.95
C MET A 142 -5.67 13.88 -10.10
N LEU A 143 -6.55 13.45 -9.20
CA LEU A 143 -7.15 12.11 -9.21
C LEU A 143 -8.18 11.91 -10.33
N SER A 144 -8.73 13.00 -10.87
CA SER A 144 -9.63 12.97 -12.04
C SER A 144 -8.88 12.86 -13.37
N ALA A 145 -7.56 13.06 -13.37
CA ALA A 145 -6.73 12.88 -14.57
C ALA A 145 -6.94 11.48 -15.18
N PRO A 146 -6.96 11.34 -16.53
CA PRO A 146 -7.34 10.08 -17.18
C PRO A 146 -6.57 8.83 -16.73
N LYS A 147 -5.30 8.99 -16.32
CA LYS A 147 -4.47 7.88 -15.84
C LYS A 147 -4.99 7.25 -14.54
N PHE A 148 -5.61 8.04 -13.66
CA PHE A 148 -6.28 7.57 -12.45
C PHE A 148 -7.77 7.36 -12.67
N GLY A 149 -8.43 8.33 -13.32
CA GLY A 149 -9.82 8.28 -13.75
C GLY A 149 -10.84 8.21 -12.61
N CYS A 150 -10.55 8.84 -11.48
CA CYS A 150 -11.52 8.99 -10.39
C CYS A 150 -12.57 10.03 -10.78
N ALA A 151 -13.86 9.73 -10.62
CA ALA A 151 -14.94 10.69 -10.90
C ALA A 151 -15.13 11.67 -9.73
N LEU A 152 -14.17 12.58 -9.54
CA LEU A 152 -14.12 13.51 -8.40
C LEU A 152 -14.23 14.99 -8.80
N ALA A 153 -14.17 15.30 -10.09
CA ALA A 153 -14.54 16.59 -10.65
C ALA A 153 -16.07 16.80 -10.65
#